data_AF-A0A1X0IWE1-F1
#
_entry.id   AF-A0A1X0IWE1-F1
#
_cell.length_a   1.000
_cell.length_b   1.000
_cell.length_c   1.000
_cell.angle_alpha   90.00
_cell.angle_beta   90.00
_cell.angle_gamma   90.00
#
_symmetry.space_group_name_H-M   'P 1'
#
loop_
_entity.id
_entity.type
_entity.pdbx_description
1 polymer ?
#
loop_
_entity_poly.entity_id
_entity_poly.type
_entity_poly.pdbx_seq_one_letter_code
_entity_poly.pdbx_strand_id
1 'polypeptide(L)'
;MTTLGGLQPMHWVIVIVVFALLFGAKKLPDLARSLGKSLRIFKSEVKELQNDGKSADTAAQAVEQQQVPPAAAVEAPPIETTPGHKPTV
;
A
#
# COMPACT_ATOMS: atom_id res chain seq x y z
N MET A 1 -13.85 11.27 -43.71
CA MET A 1 -12.66 10.87 -42.92
C MET A 1 -13.05 10.79 -41.44
N THR A 2 -13.93 9.85 -41.10
CA THR A 2 -14.46 9.69 -39.75
C THR A 2 -14.77 8.21 -39.59
N THR A 3 -13.88 7.48 -38.93
CA THR A 3 -14.04 6.03 -38.76
C THR A 3 -14.89 5.74 -37.54
N LEU A 4 -15.96 4.97 -37.80
CA LEU A 4 -16.79 4.23 -36.87
C LEU A 4 -15.99 3.58 -35.73
N GLY A 5 -16.59 3.58 -34.54
CA GLY A 5 -16.64 2.35 -33.73
C GLY A 5 -15.53 2.09 -32.71
N GLY A 6 -14.69 3.05 -32.37
CA GLY A 6 -13.78 2.95 -31.23
C GLY A 6 -14.22 3.93 -30.15
N LEU A 7 -14.77 3.42 -29.05
CA LEU A 7 -15.06 4.17 -27.82
C LEU A 7 -14.00 5.25 -27.62
N GLN A 8 -14.34 6.52 -27.86
CA GLN A 8 -13.33 7.56 -27.82
C GLN A 8 -12.70 7.51 -26.43
N PRO A 9 -11.38 7.32 -26.30
CA PRO A 9 -10.72 7.20 -24.99
C PRO A 9 -11.08 8.37 -24.06
N MET A 10 -11.42 9.51 -24.63
CA MET A 10 -11.96 10.68 -23.95
C MET A 10 -13.20 10.41 -23.09
N HIS A 11 -14.13 9.53 -23.48
CA HIS A 11 -15.31 9.20 -22.67
C HIS A 11 -14.92 8.49 -21.37
N TRP A 12 -13.97 7.55 -21.45
CA TRP A 12 -13.45 6.85 -20.28
C TRP A 12 -12.74 7.80 -19.32
N VAL A 13 -11.96 8.76 -19.84
CA VAL A 13 -11.33 9.80 -19.02
C VAL A 13 -12.40 10.62 -18.28
N ILE A 14 -13.48 11.04 -18.96
CA ILE A 14 -14.57 11.80 -18.34
C ILE A 14 -15.25 10.97 -17.24
N VAL A 15 -15.53 9.69 -17.48
CA VAL A 15 -16.13 8.81 -16.46
C VAL A 15 -15.22 8.67 -15.24
N ILE A 16 -13.91 8.46 -15.43
CA ILE A 16 -12.95 8.37 -14.33
C ILE A 16 -12.90 9.68 -13.55
N VAL A 17 -12.93 10.83 -14.23
CA VAL A 17 -12.95 12.16 -13.59
C VAL A 17 -14.21 12.33 -12.75
N VAL A 18 -15.39 12.03 -13.31
CA VAL A 18 -16.67 12.13 -12.57
C VAL A 18 -16.70 11.18 -11.38
N PHE A 19 -16.22 9.95 -11.55
CA PHE A 19 -16.11 8.97 -10.47
C PHE A 19 -15.13 9.45 -9.38
N ALA A 20 -13.98 10.01 -9.76
CA ALA A 20 -13.02 10.58 -8.83
C ALA A 20 -13.56 11.82 -8.09
N LEU A 21 -14.47 12.60 -8.70
CA LEU A 21 -15.15 13.71 -8.03
C LEU A 21 -16.21 13.23 -7.03
N LEU A 22 -16.98 12.20 -7.38
CA LEU A 22 -18.02 11.60 -6.51
C LEU A 22 -17.41 10.88 -5.30
N PHE A 23 -16.42 10.02 -5.54
CA PHE A 23 -15.79 9.23 -4.49
C PHE A 23 -14.62 9.97 -3.82
N GLY A 24 -14.06 10.98 -4.48
CA GLY A 24 -12.87 11.70 -4.05
C GLY A 24 -11.58 11.05 -4.54
N ALA A 25 -10.63 11.88 -4.99
CA ALA A 25 -9.32 11.44 -5.50
C ALA A 25 -8.50 10.61 -4.49
N LYS A 26 -8.78 10.74 -3.19
CA LYS A 26 -8.11 9.98 -2.13
C LYS A 26 -8.75 8.62 -1.82
N LYS A 27 -10.00 8.37 -2.23
CA LYS A 27 -10.72 7.12 -1.94
C LYS A 27 -10.52 6.06 -3.02
N LEU A 28 -10.45 6.46 -4.29
CA LEU A 28 -10.10 5.56 -5.40
C LEU A 28 -8.80 4.75 -5.15
N PRO A 29 -7.65 5.38 -4.83
CA PRO A 29 -6.41 4.64 -4.61
C PRO A 29 -6.43 3.80 -3.33
N ASP A 30 -7.18 4.24 -2.31
CA ASP A 30 -7.33 3.51 -1.05
C ASP A 30 -8.15 2.23 -1.22
N LEU A 31 -9.27 2.32 -1.94
CA LEU A 31 -10.09 1.17 -2.35
C LEU A 31 -9.32 0.23 -3.27
N ALA A 32 -8.59 0.76 -4.26
CA ALA A 32 -7.76 -0.06 -5.13
C ALA A 32 -6.65 -0.80 -4.36
N ARG A 33 -6.03 -0.16 -3.35
CA ARG A 33 -5.02 -0.80 -2.49
C ARG A 33 -5.62 -1.89 -1.60
N SER A 34 -6.77 -1.64 -0.96
CA SER A 34 -7.41 -2.64 -0.10
C SER A 34 -7.93 -3.83 -0.90
N LEU A 35 -8.60 -3.58 -2.03
CA LEU A 35 -9.02 -4.61 -2.98
C LEU A 35 -7.84 -5.37 -3.56
N GLY A 36 -6.76 -4.67 -3.93
CA GLY A 36 -5.54 -5.29 -4.45
C GLY A 36 -4.86 -6.21 -3.42
N LYS A 37 -4.86 -5.84 -2.14
CA LYS A 37 -4.34 -6.66 -1.05
C LYS A 37 -5.17 -7.94 -0.87
N SER A 38 -6.50 -7.84 -0.88
CA SER A 38 -7.40 -9.00 -0.83
C SER A 38 -7.25 -9.91 -2.06
N LEU A 39 -7.17 -9.33 -3.25
CA LEU A 39 -6.94 -10.07 -4.50
C LEU A 39 -5.58 -10.77 -4.52
N ARG A 40 -4.53 -10.15 -3.94
CA ARG A 40 -3.20 -10.76 -3.87
C ARG A 40 -3.21 -12.01 -3.00
N ILE A 41 -3.83 -11.95 -1.82
CA ILE A 41 -3.95 -13.10 -0.91
C ILE A 41 -4.74 -14.20 -1.62
N PHE A 42 -5.91 -13.88 -2.18
CA PHE A 42 -6.72 -14.83 -2.92
C PHE A 42 -5.97 -15.43 -4.13
N LYS A 43 -5.23 -14.62 -4.88
CA LYS A 43 -4.41 -15.09 -6.01
C LYS A 43 -3.31 -16.05 -5.55
N SER A 44 -2.67 -15.77 -4.41
CA SER A 44 -1.64 -16.62 -3.82
C SER A 44 -2.23 -17.96 -3.36
N GLU A 45 -3.36 -17.94 -2.65
CA GLU A 45 -4.05 -19.17 -2.22
C GLU A 45 -4.53 -19.98 -3.42
N VAL A 46 -5.16 -19.35 -4.42
CA VAL A 46 -5.59 -20.03 -5.66
C VAL A 46 -4.39 -20.57 -6.44
N LYS A 47 -3.27 -19.85 -6.47
CA LYS A 47 -2.04 -20.30 -7.14
C LYS A 47 -1.39 -21.46 -6.40
N GLU A 48 -1.45 -21.49 -5.07
CA GLU A 48 -1.00 -22.62 -4.25
C GLU A 48 -1.85 -23.85 -4.55
N LEU A 49 -3.19 -23.73 -4.55
CA LEU A 49 -4.09 -24.81 -4.94
C LEU A 49 -3.82 -25.33 -6.37
N GLN A 50 -3.39 -24.45 -7.27
CA GLN A 50 -3.00 -24.82 -8.63
C GLN A 50 -1.57 -25.40 -8.71
N ASN A 51 -0.66 -24.99 -7.81
CA ASN A 51 0.73 -25.46 -7.75
C ASN A 51 0.94 -26.69 -6.88
N ASP A 52 -0.01 -27.07 -6.02
CA ASP A 52 0.06 -28.31 -5.25
C ASP A 52 0.03 -29.56 -6.17
N GLY A 53 -0.33 -29.38 -7.45
CA GLY A 53 -0.12 -30.36 -8.53
C GLY A 53 1.18 -30.21 -9.35
N LYS A 54 2.03 -29.21 -9.09
CA LYS A 54 3.21 -28.89 -9.93
C LYS A 54 4.29 -28.07 -9.20
N SER A 55 4.95 -28.70 -8.22
CA SER A 55 6.33 -28.43 -7.76
C SER A 55 6.71 -27.05 -7.22
N ALA A 56 7.17 -27.07 -5.98
CA ALA A 56 7.92 -26.04 -5.28
C ALA A 56 9.15 -25.56 -6.06
N ASP A 57 9.11 -24.32 -6.55
CA ASP A 57 10.29 -23.50 -6.82
C ASP A 57 9.85 -22.02 -6.78
N THR A 58 10.71 -21.11 -6.33
CA THR A 58 10.46 -19.66 -6.13
C THR A 58 9.88 -19.24 -4.75
N ALA A 59 10.58 -19.58 -3.68
CA ALA A 59 10.47 -18.90 -2.38
C ALA A 59 11.81 -18.23 -2.02
N ALA A 60 12.25 -17.26 -2.83
CA ALA A 60 13.44 -16.46 -2.53
C ALA A 60 13.38 -15.11 -3.26
N GLN A 61 12.49 -14.20 -2.85
CA GLN A 61 12.60 -12.75 -3.11
C GLN A 61 11.44 -12.00 -2.43
N ALA A 62 11.54 -11.79 -1.12
CA ALA A 62 10.74 -10.78 -0.41
C ALA A 62 11.36 -10.46 0.96
N VAL A 63 12.66 -10.21 1.01
CA VAL A 63 13.35 -9.61 2.16
C VAL A 63 14.25 -8.50 1.63
N GLU A 64 13.61 -7.44 1.15
CA GLU A 64 14.31 -6.19 0.81
C GLU A 64 13.36 -5.01 0.95
N GLN A 65 12.87 -4.79 2.17
CA GLN A 65 12.41 -3.49 2.63
C GLN A 65 12.81 -3.36 4.10
N GLN A 66 14.12 -3.42 4.32
CA GLN A 66 14.79 -2.91 5.50
C GLN A 66 14.66 -1.38 5.45
N GLN A 67 13.55 -0.84 5.95
CA GLN A 67 13.45 0.60 6.21
C GLN A 67 14.33 0.90 7.42
N VAL A 68 15.58 1.28 7.13
CA VAL A 68 16.51 1.91 8.05
C VAL A 68 15.84 3.17 8.63
N PRO A 69 15.58 3.26 9.94
CA PRO A 69 15.31 4.54 10.57
C PRO A 69 16.53 5.44 10.37
N PRO A 70 16.36 6.70 9.92
CA PRO A 70 17.47 7.65 9.89
C PRO A 70 17.94 7.90 11.32
N ALA A 71 19.03 7.24 11.72
CA ALA A 71 19.85 7.66 12.84
C ALA A 71 20.60 8.93 12.42
N ALA A 72 19.94 10.09 12.54
CA ALA A 72 20.55 11.41 12.40
C ALA A 72 19.78 12.42 13.25
N ALA A 73 19.82 12.22 14.57
CA ALA A 73 19.74 13.30 15.55
C ALA A 73 20.45 12.79 16.82
N VAL A 74 21.78 12.66 16.73
CA VAL A 74 22.62 12.80 17.90
C VAL A 74 22.57 14.28 18.27
N GLU A 75 21.64 14.64 19.16
CA GLU A 75 21.81 15.82 19.99
C GLU A 75 21.35 15.44 21.41
N ALA A 76 22.34 15.12 22.23
CA ALA A 76 22.25 15.16 23.69
C ALA A 76 23.28 16.21 24.14
N PRO A 77 23.16 16.85 25.33
CA PRO A 77 22.02 17.09 26.22
C PRO A 77 21.89 18.61 26.60
N PRO A 78 20.92 19.00 27.43
CA PRO A 78 21.33 19.47 28.76
C PRO A 78 20.57 18.75 29.87
N ILE A 79 21.38 18.20 30.77
CA ILE A 79 21.06 17.88 32.15
C ILE A 79 20.61 19.15 32.91
N GLU A 80 19.84 18.93 33.99
CA GLU A 80 19.36 19.87 35.04
C GLU A 80 17.90 20.37 34.96
N THR A 81 17.01 19.67 35.68
CA THR A 81 16.37 20.17 36.92
C THR A 81 15.55 19.05 37.59
N THR A 82 16.14 18.45 38.64
CA THR A 82 15.44 17.83 39.80
C THR A 82 14.74 18.95 40.60
N PRO A 83 13.69 18.79 41.45
CA PRO A 83 13.23 17.59 42.18
C PRO A 83 11.69 17.38 42.28
N GLY A 84 11.29 16.16 42.69
CA GLY A 84 10.16 16.05 43.63
C GLY A 84 8.95 15.25 43.18
N HIS A 85 9.04 13.92 43.17
CA HIS A 85 7.87 13.05 43.30
C HIS A 85 8.17 11.96 44.32
N LYS A 86 7.64 12.14 45.54
CA LYS A 86 7.63 11.18 46.64
C LYS A 86 6.90 9.90 46.20
N PRO A 87 7.46 8.70 46.41
CA PRO A 87 6.68 7.47 46.38
C PRO A 87 5.88 7.38 47.68
N THR A 88 4.56 7.30 47.58
CA THR A 88 3.71 6.99 48.74
C THR A 88 3.45 5.50 48.72
N VAL A 89 3.90 4.85 49.79
CA VAL A 89 3.55 3.51 50.25
C VAL A 89 2.04 3.28 50.33
#